data_AF-A0A1Q7M1Q1-F1
#
_entry.id   AF-A0A1Q7M1Q1-F1
#
_cell.length_a   1.000
_cell.length_b   1.000
_cell.length_c   1.000
_cell.angle_alpha   90.00
_cell.angle_beta   90.00
_cell.angle_gamma   90.00
#
_symmetry.space_group_name_H-M   'P 1'
#
loop_
_entity.id
_entity.type
_entity.pdbx_description
1 polymer ?
#
loop_
_entity_poly.entity_id
_entity_poly.type
_entity_poly.pdbx_seq_one_letter_code
_entity_poly.pdbx_strand_id
1 'polypeptide(L)'
;MKEGQKYAVWLTDEAARAFLGIDAKQPQSRWVVLGECTGQESGVGFWVHVDHIEQWMAVGDSRTITVSPPACLIPWRYVITIQGLSEFKDLKVTGFKKN
;
A
#
# COMPACT_ATOMS: atom_id res chain seq x y z
N MET A 1 -8.44 11.19 7.23
CA MET A 1 -7.34 11.36 6.25
C MET A 1 -7.43 12.76 5.65
N LYS A 2 -6.31 13.48 5.52
CA LYS A 2 -6.33 14.83 4.95
C LYS A 2 -6.26 14.73 3.42
N GLU A 3 -7.17 15.40 2.72
CA GLU A 3 -7.12 15.48 1.25
C GLU A 3 -5.87 16.25 0.80
N GLY A 4 -5.25 15.82 -0.29
CA GLY A 4 -3.97 16.35 -0.79
C GLY A 4 -2.74 15.89 -0.01
N GLN A 5 -2.90 15.10 1.07
CA GLN A 5 -1.78 14.56 1.83
C GLN A 5 -1.28 13.25 1.21
N LYS A 6 0.04 13.12 1.10
CA LYS A 6 0.71 11.88 0.69
C LYS A 6 0.78 10.89 1.85
N TYR A 7 0.55 9.61 1.53
CA TYR A 7 0.54 8.53 2.50
C TYR A 7 1.26 7.29 1.99
N ALA A 8 1.92 6.59 2.92
CA ALA A 8 2.24 5.18 2.81
C ALA A 8 1.15 4.37 3.52
N VAL A 9 0.50 3.47 2.78
CA VAL A 9 -0.60 2.63 3.28
C VAL A 9 -0.16 1.18 3.24
N TRP A 10 0.11 0.62 4.41
CA TRP A 10 0.55 -0.76 4.53
C TRP A 10 -0.64 -1.70 4.47
N LEU A 11 -0.64 -2.62 3.51
CA LEU A 11 -1.73 -3.56 3.29
C LEU A 11 -1.45 -4.92 3.91
N THR A 12 -2.51 -5.63 4.29
CA THR A 12 -2.45 -7.08 4.49
C THR A 12 -2.07 -7.78 3.19
N ASP A 13 -1.41 -8.95 3.29
CA ASP A 13 -1.00 -9.73 2.11
C ASP A 13 -2.22 -10.16 1.27
N GLU A 14 -3.32 -10.53 1.92
CA GLU A 14 -4.60 -10.86 1.27
C GLU A 14 -5.14 -9.66 0.47
N ALA A 15 -5.18 -8.48 1.07
CA ALA A 15 -5.68 -7.28 0.40
C ALA A 15 -4.82 -6.89 -0.79
N ALA A 16 -3.49 -6.95 -0.67
CA ALA A 16 -2.59 -6.62 -1.77
C ALA A 16 -2.76 -7.59 -2.95
N ARG A 17 -2.92 -8.90 -2.67
CA ARG A 17 -3.19 -9.90 -3.72
C ARG A 17 -4.52 -9.65 -4.41
N ALA A 18 -5.58 -9.39 -3.64
CA ALA A 18 -6.89 -9.08 -4.20
C ALA A 18 -6.85 -7.80 -5.04
N PHE A 19 -6.13 -6.77 -4.57
CA PHE A 19 -5.97 -5.50 -5.26
C PHE A 19 -5.24 -5.65 -6.61
N LEU A 20 -4.23 -6.54 -6.67
CA LEU A 20 -3.39 -6.75 -7.84
C LEU A 20 -3.82 -7.93 -8.73
N GLY A 21 -4.89 -8.64 -8.37
CA GLY A 21 -5.34 -9.85 -9.10
C GLY A 21 -4.30 -10.99 -9.08
N ILE A 22 -3.55 -11.14 -7.98
CA ILE A 22 -2.51 -12.16 -7.86
C ILE A 22 -3.10 -13.45 -7.29
N ASP A 23 -3.39 -14.42 -8.17
CA ASP A 23 -3.94 -15.72 -7.78
C ASP A 23 -2.88 -16.75 -7.33
N ALA A 24 -1.60 -16.51 -7.61
CA ALA A 24 -0.53 -17.46 -7.30
C ALA A 24 0.03 -17.30 -5.88
N LYS A 25 0.46 -18.42 -5.26
CA LYS A 25 1.28 -18.40 -4.05
C LYS A 25 2.61 -17.70 -4.35
N GLN A 26 2.72 -16.44 -3.94
CA GLN A 26 3.96 -15.67 -4.00
C GLN A 26 4.70 -15.76 -2.66
N PRO A 27 6.04 -15.54 -2.64
CA PRO A 27 6.81 -15.44 -1.42
C PRO A 27 6.19 -14.47 -0.42
N GLN A 28 6.39 -14.72 0.88
CA GLN A 28 5.93 -13.82 1.92
C GLN A 28 6.46 -12.40 1.67
N SER A 29 5.53 -11.45 1.58
CA SER A 29 5.80 -10.08 1.18
C SER A 29 5.13 -9.09 2.12
N ARG A 30 5.66 -7.87 2.19
CA ARG A 30 4.95 -6.70 2.71
C ARG A 30 4.61 -5.77 1.57
N TRP A 31 3.46 -5.11 1.68
CA TRP A 31 2.90 -4.32 0.61
C TRP A 31 2.59 -2.93 1.11
N VAL A 32 3.05 -1.92 0.38
CA VAL A 32 2.74 -0.53 0.66
C VAL A 32 2.20 0.13 -0.59
N VAL A 33 1.04 0.77 -0.46
CA VAL A 33 0.51 1.68 -1.48
C VAL A 33 1.03 3.07 -1.16
N LEU A 34 1.66 3.70 -2.15
CA LEU A 34 2.12 5.08 -2.08
C LEU A 34 1.19 5.93 -2.94
N GLY A 35 0.58 6.94 -2.34
CA GLY A 35 -0.35 7.78 -3.06
C GLY A 35 -0.83 8.99 -2.27
N GLU A 36 -1.63 9.80 -2.94
CA GLU A 36 -2.24 11.01 -2.40
C GLU A 36 -3.70 10.73 -2.04
N CYS A 37 -4.12 11.15 -0.85
CA CYS A 37 -5.52 11.05 -0.45
C CYS A 37 -6.36 12.06 -1.25
N THR A 38 -7.36 11.58 -1.97
CA THR A 38 -8.29 12.40 -2.77
C THR A 38 -9.68 12.52 -2.16
N GLY A 39 -9.94 11.82 -1.05
CA GLY A 39 -11.21 11.90 -0.35
C GLY A 39 -11.36 10.83 0.73
N GLN A 40 -12.43 10.91 1.51
CA GLN A 40 -12.78 9.91 2.52
C GLN A 40 -14.17 9.35 2.25
N GLU A 41 -14.33 8.06 2.52
CA GLU A 41 -15.64 7.41 2.54
C GLU A 41 -15.97 6.97 3.97
N SER A 42 -17.00 7.58 4.55
CA SER A 42 -17.25 7.51 5.99
C SER A 42 -17.48 6.07 6.45
N GLY A 43 -16.69 5.60 7.41
CA GLY A 43 -16.78 4.24 7.94
C GLY A 43 -16.27 3.13 7.01
N VAL A 44 -15.94 3.43 5.75
CA VAL A 44 -15.51 2.43 4.76
C VAL A 44 -14.00 2.49 4.51
N GLY A 45 -13.47 3.67 4.19
CA GLY A 45 -12.09 3.81 3.73
C GLY A 45 -11.75 5.24 3.30
N PHE A 46 -10.74 5.34 2.46
CA PHE A 46 -10.35 6.61 1.84
C PHE A 46 -9.91 6.39 0.40
N TRP A 47 -10.17 7.40 -0.42
CA TRP A 47 -9.80 7.41 -1.83
C TRP A 47 -8.35 7.84 -1.98
N VAL A 48 -7.62 7.10 -2.81
CA VAL A 48 -6.21 7.34 -3.08
C VAL A 48 -6.00 7.41 -4.57
N HIS A 49 -5.27 8.44 -5.01
CA HIS A 49 -4.58 8.43 -6.29
C HIS A 49 -3.21 7.79 -6.08
N VAL A 50 -3.07 6.55 -6.53
CA VAL A 50 -1.88 5.72 -6.39
C VAL A 50 -0.80 6.23 -7.33
N ASP A 51 0.37 6.53 -6.78
CA ASP A 51 1.59 6.73 -7.56
C ASP A 51 2.12 5.35 -7.97
N HIS A 52 2.40 4.51 -6.97
CA HIS A 52 2.81 3.12 -7.17
C HIS A 52 2.59 2.28 -5.91
N ILE A 53 2.75 0.98 -6.07
CA ILE A 53 2.76 -0.02 -5.01
C ILE A 53 4.15 -0.61 -4.92
N GLU A 54 4.67 -0.79 -3.72
CA GLU A 54 5.90 -1.54 -3.51
C GLU A 54 5.62 -2.90 -2.86
N GLN A 55 6.19 -3.94 -3.45
CA GLN A 55 6.28 -5.28 -2.86
C GLN A 55 7.66 -5.44 -2.23
N TRP A 56 7.71 -5.70 -0.94
CA TRP A 56 8.92 -5.96 -0.18
C TRP A 56 8.98 -7.44 0.18
N MET A 57 9.84 -8.20 -0.50
CA MET A 57 10.02 -9.63 -0.24
C MET A 57 11.03 -9.86 0.89
N ALA A 58 10.84 -10.94 1.67
CA ALA A 58 11.77 -11.27 2.76
C ALA A 58 13.19 -11.60 2.31
N VAL A 59 13.34 -12.04 1.06
CA VAL A 59 14.62 -12.34 0.42
C VAL A 59 14.57 -11.77 -1.00
N GLY A 60 15.27 -10.67 -1.24
CA GLY A 60 15.36 -10.00 -2.54
C GLY A 60 15.03 -8.51 -2.51
N ASP A 61 15.15 -7.86 -3.66
CA ASP A 61 14.87 -6.43 -3.83
C ASP A 61 13.37 -6.13 -3.80
N SER A 62 13.02 -4.87 -3.48
CA SER A 62 11.65 -4.39 -3.61
C SER A 62 11.26 -4.29 -5.09
N ARG A 63 9.97 -4.53 -5.37
CA ARG A 63 9.39 -4.34 -6.71
C ARG A 63 8.40 -3.21 -6.70
N THR A 64 8.54 -2.29 -7.65
CA THR A 64 7.57 -1.21 -7.89
C THR A 64 6.55 -1.65 -8.92
N ILE A 65 5.28 -1.42 -8.63
CA ILE A 65 4.12 -1.81 -9.44
C ILE A 65 3.27 -0.57 -9.68
N THR A 66 3.04 -0.23 -10.94
CA THR A 66 2.07 0.79 -11.36
C THR A 66 0.71 0.16 -11.59
N VAL A 67 -0.35 0.91 -11.28
CA VAL A 67 -1.73 0.44 -11.39
C VAL A 67 -2.56 1.36 -12.28
N SER A 68 -3.50 0.77 -13.01
CA SER A 68 -4.44 1.47 -13.88
C SER A 68 -5.84 0.87 -13.73
N PRO A 69 -6.87 1.66 -13.37
CA PRO A 69 -6.81 3.09 -13.08
C PRO A 69 -6.04 3.40 -11.78
N PRO A 70 -5.36 4.57 -11.67
CA PRO A 70 -4.59 4.92 -10.48
C PRO A 70 -5.46 5.34 -9.29
N ALA A 71 -6.75 5.62 -9.50
CA ALA A 71 -7.66 6.01 -8.42
C ALA A 71 -8.39 4.79 -7.87
N CYS A 72 -8.29 4.55 -6.56
CA CYS A 72 -9.00 3.46 -5.89
C CYS A 72 -9.44 3.83 -4.47
N LEU A 73 -10.49 3.17 -3.98
CA LEU A 73 -10.85 3.18 -2.57
C LEU A 73 -9.99 2.15 -1.84
N ILE A 74 -9.33 2.55 -0.75
CA ILE A 74 -8.69 1.62 0.17
C ILE A 74 -9.58 1.44 1.41
N PRO A 75 -10.25 0.27 1.57
CA PRO A 75 -11.04 -0.03 2.75
C PRO A 75 -10.21 -0.13 4.02
N TRP A 76 -10.73 0.36 5.15
CA TRP A 76 -10.03 0.27 6.45
C TRP A 76 -9.65 -1.15 6.83
N ARG A 77 -10.48 -2.15 6.48
CA ARG A 77 -10.24 -3.57 6.76
C ARG A 77 -8.97 -4.13 6.09
N TYR A 78 -8.44 -3.46 5.08
CA TYR A 78 -7.26 -3.90 4.34
C TYR A 78 -5.96 -3.30 4.88
N VAL A 79 -6.07 -2.31 5.75
CA VAL A 79 -4.96 -1.50 6.23
C VAL A 79 -4.39 -2.09 7.52
N ILE A 80 -3.08 -2.30 7.55
CA ILE A 80 -2.32 -2.60 8.77
C ILE A 80 -1.98 -1.29 9.49
N THR A 81 -1.39 -0.34 8.75
CA THR A 81 -1.01 0.98 9.28
C THR A 81 -0.87 2.01 8.17
N ILE A 82 -0.92 3.30 8.53
CA ILE A 82 -0.83 4.44 7.63
C ILE A 82 0.19 5.42 8.17
N GLN A 83 1.05 5.94 7.29
CA GLN A 83 2.05 6.95 7.62
C GLN A 83 1.89 8.14 6.68
N GLY A 84 1.77 9.35 7.25
CA GLY A 84 1.80 10.59 6.46
C GLY A 84 3.21 10.89 6.00
N LEU A 85 3.37 11.30 4.74
CA LEU A 85 4.66 11.55 4.11
C LEU A 85 4.77 12.99 3.57
N SER A 86 5.96 13.57 3.62
CA SER A 86 6.30 14.77 2.84
C SER A 86 6.54 14.41 1.37
N GLU A 87 7.27 13.32 1.14
CA GLU A 87 7.57 12.78 -0.19
C GLU A 87 7.58 11.25 -0.17
N PHE A 88 7.46 10.62 -1.34
CA PHE A 88 7.43 9.15 -1.48
C PHE A 88 8.81 8.49 -1.30
N LYS A 89 9.76 9.16 -0.66
CA LYS A 89 11.13 8.67 -0.41
C LYS A 89 11.44 8.42 1.07
N ASP A 90 10.54 8.81 1.96
CA ASP A 90 10.79 8.80 3.41
C ASP A 90 10.54 7.42 4.08
N LEU A 91 10.25 6.38 3.30
CA LEU A 91 9.90 5.05 3.80
C LEU A 91 11.14 4.27 4.27
N LYS A 92 11.16 3.90 5.56
CA LYS A 92 12.11 2.95 6.13
C LYS A 92 11.41 1.65 6.52
N VAL A 93 11.71 0.55 5.84
CA VAL A 93 11.16 -0.77 6.15
C VAL A 93 12.08 -1.48 7.14
N THR A 94 11.61 -1.72 8.36
CA THR A 94 12.35 -2.48 9.37
C THR A 94 11.70 -3.84 9.66
N GLY A 95 12.53 -4.86 9.88
CA GLY A 95 12.12 -6.06 10.60
C GLY A 95 11.40 -7.15 9.81
N PHE A 96 11.98 -7.67 8.74
CA PHE A 96 11.75 -9.10 8.46
C PHE A 96 12.32 -9.89 9.65
N LYS A 97 11.49 -10.22 10.63
CA LYS A 97 11.91 -11.19 11.66
C LYS A 97 12.03 -12.53 10.94
N LYS A 98 13.27 -13.02 10.78
CA LYS A 98 13.50 -14.42 10.45
C LYS A 98 12.92 -15.23 11.61
N ASN A 99 11.93 -16.06 11.32
CA ASN A 99 11.59 -17.17 12.21
C ASN A 99 12.70 -18.22 12.13
#